data_AF-G9KV48-F1
#
_entry.id   AF-G9KV48-F1
#
_cell.length_a   1.000
_cell.length_b   1.000
_cell.length_c   1.000
_cell.angle_alpha   90.00
_cell.angle_beta   90.00
_cell.angle_gamma   90.00
#
_symmetry.space_group_name_H-M   'P 1'
#
loop_
_entity.id
_entity.type
_entity.pdbx_description
1 polymer ?
#
loop_
_entity_poly.entity_id
_entity_poly.type
_entity_poly.pdbx_seq_one_letter_code
_entity_poly.pdbx_strand_id
1 'polypeptide(L)' 'TRLNVRDKLDKVGVFLDYDQGLLIFYNADDMSWLYTFREKFPGKLCSYFSPGQSHANGKNVQPLRINTVR' A
#
# COMPACT_ATOMS: atom_id res chain seq x y z
N THR A 1 10.83 0.20 9.64
CA THR A 1 11.47 1.32 8.90
C THR A 1 10.56 2.52 8.86
N ARG A 2 11.07 3.73 9.12
CA ARG A 2 10.31 4.98 8.90
C ARG A 2 10.47 5.39 7.44
N LEU A 3 9.36 5.65 6.74
CA LEU A 3 9.37 6.13 5.35
C LEU A 3 9.30 7.66 5.33
N ASN A 4 10.06 8.28 4.43
CA ASN A 4 9.95 9.71 4.16
C ASN A 4 9.25 9.91 2.81
N VAL A 5 7.97 10.25 2.85
CA VAL A 5 7.16 10.49 1.65
C VAL A 5 7.22 11.98 1.33
N ARG A 6 7.73 12.33 0.15
CA ARG A 6 8.01 13.73 -0.22
C ARG A 6 6.73 14.52 -0.46
N ASP A 7 5.79 13.93 -1.19
CA ASP A 7 4.54 14.56 -1.59
C ASP A 7 3.34 13.88 -0.95
N LYS A 8 2.17 14.52 -1.08
CA LYS A 8 0.91 13.93 -0.61
C LYS A 8 0.64 12.63 -1.39
N LEU A 9 0.42 11.55 -0.66
CA LEU A 9 0.16 10.23 -1.21
C LEU A 9 -1.35 9.96 -1.28
N ASP A 10 -1.93 10.11 -2.47
CA ASP A 10 -3.37 9.94 -2.68
C ASP A 10 -3.74 8.52 -3.15
N LYS A 11 -2.84 7.84 -3.87
CA LYS A 11 -3.01 6.44 -4.29
C LYS A 11 -1.73 5.63 -4.06
N VAL A 12 -1.90 4.45 -3.48
CA VAL A 12 -0.80 3.49 -3.26
C VAL A 12 -0.99 2.30 -4.17
N GLY A 13 0.05 1.98 -4.92
CA GLY A 13 0.16 0.73 -5.65
C GLY A 13 0.84 -0.33 -4.81
N VAL A 14 0.36 -1.58 -4.92
CA VAL A 14 0.94 -2.75 -4.27
C VAL A 14 1.23 -3.78 -5.34
N PHE A 15 2.47 -4.24 -5.42
CA PHE A 15 2.92 -5.25 -6.37
C PHE A 15 3.58 -6.41 -5.62
N LEU A 16 3.18 -7.63 -5.96
CA LEU A 16 3.70 -8.87 -5.40
C LEU A 16 4.31 -9.71 -6.51
N ASP A 17 5.61 -9.99 -6.38
CA ASP A 17 6.29 -11.08 -7.06
C ASP A 17 6.55 -12.18 -6.03
N TYR A 18 5.67 -13.17 -6.00
CA TYR A 18 5.68 -14.22 -4.99
C TYR A 18 6.93 -15.11 -5.11
N ASP A 19 7.31 -15.46 -6.33
CA ASP A 19 8.42 -16.39 -6.60
C ASP A 19 9.77 -15.75 -6.29
N GLN A 20 9.92 -14.44 -6.57
CA GLN A 20 11.12 -13.67 -6.21
C GLN A 20 11.12 -13.18 -4.76
N GLY A 21 10.02 -13.37 -4.01
CA GLY A 21 9.89 -12.90 -2.64
C GLY A 21 9.91 -11.37 -2.53
N LEU A 22 9.31 -10.66 -3.49
CA LEU A 22 9.23 -9.20 -3.50
C LEU A 22 7.80 -8.73 -3.25
N LEU A 23 7.65 -7.81 -2.30
CA LEU A 23 6.43 -7.03 -2.12
C LEU A 23 6.79 -5.54 -2.14
N ILE A 24 6.31 -4.83 -3.16
CA ILE A 24 6.65 -3.45 -3.44
C ILE A 24 5.42 -2.57 -3.20
N PHE A 25 5.62 -1.51 -2.44
CA PHE A 25 4.69 -0.39 -2.28
C PHE A 25 5.24 0.81 -3.07
N TYR A 26 4.40 1.44 -3.86
CA TYR A 26 4.79 2.60 -4.68
C TYR A 26 3.69 3.66 -4.69
N ASN A 27 4.07 4.91 -4.97
CA ASN A 27 3.12 5.96 -5.27
C ASN A 27 2.53 5.70 -6.67
N ALA A 28 1.22 5.49 -6.76
CA ALA A 28 0.60 5.13 -8.03
C ALA A 28 0.41 6.32 -8.99
N ASP A 29 0.67 7.55 -8.53
CA ASP A 29 0.60 8.74 -9.38
C ASP A 29 1.88 8.95 -10.21
N ASP A 30 3.04 8.66 -9.65
CA ASP A 30 4.35 8.90 -10.29
C ASP A 30 5.24 7.64 -10.40
N MET A 31 4.75 6.48 -9.95
CA MET A 31 5.44 5.20 -9.92
C MET A 31 6.70 5.16 -9.03
N SER A 32 6.92 6.16 -8.17
CA SER A 32 8.06 6.21 -7.25
C SER A 32 7.95 5.14 -6.16
N TRP A 33 9.08 4.51 -5.84
CA TRP A 33 9.12 3.44 -4.83
C TRP A 33 8.99 4.02 -3.43
N LEU A 34 8.07 3.45 -2.63
CA LEU A 34 7.93 3.77 -1.22
C LEU A 34 8.72 2.78 -0.36
N TYR A 35 8.50 1.48 -0.58
CA TYR A 35 9.17 0.43 0.18
C TYR A 35 9.14 -0.92 -0.53
N THR A 36 10.14 -1.77 -0.24
CA THR A 36 10.23 -3.13 -0.78
C THR A 36 10.58 -4.10 0.34
N PHE A 37 9.70 -5.08 0.59
CA PHE A 37 10.06 -6.29 1.34
C PHE A 37 10.77 -7.27 0.40
N ARG A 38 11.80 -7.95 0.93
CA ARG A 38 12.60 -8.95 0.21
C ARG A 38 12.69 -10.21 1.05
N GLU A 39 11.62 -11.00 1.05
CA GLU A 39 11.45 -12.16 1.91
C GLU A 39 10.68 -13.26 1.19
N LYS A 40 11.01 -14.52 1.47
CA LYS A 40 10.22 -15.66 0.97
C LYS A 40 8.97 -15.82 1.83
N PHE A 41 7.81 -15.87 1.20
CA PHE A 41 6.54 -16.04 1.88
C PHE A 41 6.24 -17.53 2.09
N PRO A 42 5.97 -17.99 3.33
CA PRO A 42 5.86 -19.42 3.64
C PRO A 42 4.52 -20.04 3.21
N GLY A 43 3.61 -19.28 2.61
CA GLY A 43 2.30 -19.79 2.22
C GLY A 43 1.43 -18.76 1.53
N LYS A 44 0.14 -19.12 1.37
CA LYS A 44 -0.84 -18.27 0.70
C LYS A 44 -0.94 -16.91 1.39
N LEU A 45 -0.91 -15.86 0.58
CA LEU A 45 -1.11 -14.49 1.02
C LEU A 45 -2.52 -14.04 0.69
N CYS A 46 -3.05 -13.16 1.55
CA CYS A 46 -4.30 -12.45 1.32
C CYS A 46 -4.03 -10.96 1.37
N SER A 47 -4.76 -10.19 0.57
CA SER A 47 -4.74 -8.73 0.67
C SER A 47 -5.35 -8.27 2.00
N TYR A 48 -4.68 -7.33 2.68
CA TYR A 48 -5.16 -6.72 3.91
C TYR A 48 -5.46 -5.23 3.68
N PHE A 49 -6.63 -4.78 4.10
CA PHE A 49 -7.06 -3.38 4.01
C PHE A 49 -7.66 -2.93 5.34
N SER A 50 -7.30 -1.72 5.76
CA SER A 50 -7.90 -1.07 6.93
C SER A 50 -8.00 0.43 6.66
N PRO A 51 -9.19 1.04 6.72
CA PRO A 51 -9.33 2.49 6.55
C PRO A 51 -8.77 3.28 7.74
N GLY A 52 -8.31 2.61 8.80
CA GLY A 52 -7.88 3.25 10.03
C GLY A 52 -9.04 3.68 10.92
N GLN A 53 -8.73 4.25 12.08
CA GLN A 53 -9.74 4.75 13.02
C GLN A 53 -10.30 6.10 12.54
N SER A 54 -11.60 6.29 12.70
CA SER A 54 -12.21 7.62 12.63
C SER A 54 -11.92 8.36 13.94
N HIS A 55 -11.47 9.61 13.85
CA HIS A 55 -11.29 10.44 15.03
C HIS A 55 -12.61 11.10 15.45
N ALA A 56 -12.76 11.43 16.74
CA ALA A 56 -13.97 12.07 17.29
C ALA A 56 -14.33 13.41 16.63
N ASN A 57 -13.36 14.05 15.97
CA ASN A 57 -13.54 15.28 15.19
C ASN A 57 -13.98 15.05 13.73
N GLY A 58 -14.37 13.82 13.35
CA GLY A 58 -14.85 13.49 12.00
C GLY A 58 -13.75 13.39 10.93
N LYS A 59 -12.48 13.33 11.33
CA LYS A 59 -11.37 13.08 10.38
C LYS A 59 -11.25 11.58 10.10
N ASN A 60 -10.91 11.23 8.84
CA ASN A 60 -10.75 9.87 8.34
C ASN A 60 -12.05 9.03 8.21
N VAL A 61 -13.09 9.66 7.67
CA VAL A 61 -14.41 9.01 7.42
C VAL A 61 -14.56 8.46 6.00
N GLN A 62 -13.60 8.73 5.11
CA GLN A 62 -13.66 8.28 3.71
C GLN A 62 -13.18 6.83 3.58
N PRO A 63 -13.80 6.02 2.70
CA PRO A 63 -13.40 4.62 2.52
C PRO A 63 -12.10 4.52 1.71
N LEU A 64 -11.41 3.40 1.86
CA LEU A 64 -10.43 2.94 0.87
C LEU A 64 -11.18 2.46 -0.38
N ARG A 65 -10.73 2.89 -1.56
CA ARG A 65 -11.29 2.48 -2.85
C ARG A 65 -10.25 1.66 -3.60
N ILE A 66 -10.64 0.45 -4.02
CA ILE A 66 -9.83 -0.38 -4.90
C ILE A 66 -10.10 0.07 -6.34
N ASN A 67 -9.07 0.56 -7.02
CA ASN A 67 -9.17 0.90 -8.43
C ASN A 67 -8.90 -0.35 -9.28
N THR A 68 -9.77 -0.61 -10.26
CA THR A 68 -9.49 -1.60 -11.29
C THR A 68 -8.57 -0.99 -12.34
N VAL A 69 -7.59 -1.77 -12.78
CA VAL A 69 -6.82 -1.44 -13.99
C VAL A 69 -7.66 -1.96 -15.16
N ARG A 70 -8.06 -1.08 -16.07
CA ARG A 70 -8.71 -1.47 -17.34
C ARG A 70 -7.66 -1.79 -18.38
#